data_AF-A0AAV9G8H7-F1
#
_entry.id   AF-A0AAV9G8H7-F1
#
_cell.length_a   1.000
_cell.length_b   1.000
_cell.length_c   1.000
_cell.angle_alpha   90.00
_cell.angle_beta   90.00
_cell.angle_gamma   90.00
#
_symmetry.space_group_name_H-M   'P 1'
#
loop_
_entity.id
_entity.type
_entity.pdbx_description
1 polymer ?
#
loop_
_entity_poly.entity_id
_entity_poly.type
_entity_poly.pdbx_seq_one_letter_code
_entity_poly.pdbx_strand_id
1 'polypeptide(L)'
;MLEESEASANTILYLLSRTEEVQLQAVDPAHMFQAVCRAARCGQTDVLLHLVHLGVDIHLETSDRNTPLSNATSDGDITAMKTLLAAGAPPNDGSLQIAARRLDIDGVSLLQQHGHDTQWPSDRFGGRPALAELCRSARGSGASWEKRVENTMEKLKPLLDHNWKFDNKTILHLILENPESAVPILRAFLKVSKLIYSPSRDDNYLYVDARGLHYSPTMYVKHRCPGKSDAEKSQLIDLLKSAQFRDRYYNPGGKQPEGYTGLPEALQQAVDEERQARLKQEQEIRRAEEMANAQRSINERSNQATLQMINSQASARLENDKRHTDWQNRQAALQQQREVVHTVNMGIADTRVMIAKGMFQVEQNDILAERAYDAQVKSTQFNLDAQRAQHKQELQYMENVAALGSGSRVKYIG
;
A
#
# COMPACT_ATOMS: atom_id res chain seq x y z
N MET A 1 -66.87 19.72 -5.11
CA MET A 1 -66.94 18.38 -4.49
C MET A 1 -66.49 18.35 -3.03
N LEU A 2 -65.20 18.46 -2.66
CA LEU A 2 -64.81 18.38 -1.23
C LEU A 2 -65.40 19.50 -0.36
N GLU A 3 -65.31 20.76 -0.82
CA GLU A 3 -65.89 21.92 -0.11
C GLU A 3 -67.42 21.86 0.00
N GLU A 4 -68.11 21.35 -1.03
CA GLU A 4 -69.56 21.15 -1.01
C GLU A 4 -69.97 20.04 -0.02
N SER A 5 -69.15 18.99 0.10
CA SER A 5 -69.41 17.89 1.04
C SER A 5 -69.19 18.32 2.50
N GLU A 6 -68.16 19.14 2.77
CA GLU A 6 -67.94 19.71 4.10
C GLU A 6 -69.02 20.73 4.50
N ALA A 7 -69.47 21.57 3.57
CA ALA A 7 -70.57 22.48 3.78
C ALA A 7 -71.86 21.73 4.13
N SER A 8 -72.14 20.63 3.42
CA SER A 8 -73.31 19.77 3.66
C SER A 8 -73.26 19.07 5.02
N ALA A 9 -72.09 18.55 5.43
CA ALA A 9 -71.90 17.99 6.76
C ALA A 9 -72.12 19.04 7.87
N ASN A 10 -71.66 20.27 7.68
CA ASN A 10 -71.92 21.37 8.62
C ASN A 10 -73.41 21.72 8.74
N THR A 11 -74.13 21.71 7.63
CA THR A 11 -75.58 21.92 7.63
C THR A 11 -76.30 20.81 8.39
N ILE A 12 -75.91 19.54 8.21
CA ILE A 12 -76.47 18.41 8.97
C ILE A 12 -76.21 18.58 10.47
N LEU A 13 -74.98 18.88 10.87
CA LEU A 13 -74.63 19.10 12.29
C LEU A 13 -75.41 20.29 12.88
N TYR A 14 -75.59 21.37 12.11
CA TYR A 14 -76.35 22.54 12.52
C TYR A 14 -77.83 22.21 12.73
N LEU A 15 -78.46 21.48 11.80
CA LEU A 15 -79.88 21.09 11.91
C LEU A 15 -80.10 20.15 13.11
N LEU A 16 -79.23 19.15 13.29
CA LEU A 16 -79.30 18.23 14.42
C LEU A 16 -79.08 18.92 15.77
N SER A 17 -78.25 19.98 15.82
CA SER A 17 -78.05 20.77 17.05
C SER A 17 -79.29 21.56 17.49
N ARG A 18 -80.27 21.74 16.60
CA ARG A 18 -81.49 22.54 16.86
C ARG A 18 -82.74 21.71 17.12
N THR A 19 -82.60 20.40 17.37
CA THR A 19 -83.71 19.48 17.73
C THR A 19 -84.82 19.37 16.70
N GLU A 20 -84.61 19.81 15.46
CA GLU A 20 -85.53 19.50 14.36
C GLU A 20 -85.31 18.04 13.96
N GLU A 21 -86.38 17.24 13.99
CA GLU A 21 -86.37 15.86 13.49
C GLU A 21 -86.03 15.86 12.00
N VAL A 22 -84.74 15.75 11.67
CA VAL A 22 -84.30 15.59 10.29
C VAL A 22 -84.79 14.23 9.80
N GLN A 23 -85.80 14.22 8.93
CA GLN A 23 -86.26 13.00 8.27
C GLN A 23 -85.17 12.49 7.31
N LEU A 24 -84.50 11.41 7.72
CA LEU A 24 -83.30 10.82 7.11
C LEU A 24 -83.40 10.33 5.68
N GLN A 25 -84.60 10.14 5.14
CA GLN A 25 -84.73 9.43 3.86
C GLN A 25 -84.30 10.26 2.64
N ALA A 26 -83.96 11.54 2.83
CA ALA A 26 -83.53 12.43 1.74
C ALA A 26 -82.05 12.84 1.80
N VAL A 27 -81.30 12.43 2.82
CA VAL A 27 -79.88 12.82 2.95
C VAL A 27 -78.98 11.72 2.37
N ASP A 28 -78.05 12.12 1.51
CA ASP A 28 -77.05 11.22 0.93
C ASP A 28 -76.24 10.52 2.05
N PRO A 29 -76.17 9.18 2.07
CA PRO A 29 -75.36 8.42 3.02
C PRO A 29 -73.92 8.90 3.14
N ALA A 30 -73.31 9.40 2.06
CA ALA A 30 -71.95 9.95 2.10
C ALA A 30 -71.83 11.19 2.98
N HIS A 31 -72.80 12.11 2.92
CA HIS A 31 -72.82 13.31 3.76
C HIS A 31 -73.12 12.96 5.23
N MET A 32 -73.98 11.96 5.47
CA MET A 32 -74.25 11.46 6.82
C MET A 32 -72.99 10.85 7.46
N PHE A 33 -72.23 10.06 6.71
CA PHE A 33 -70.95 9.51 7.18
C PHE A 33 -69.95 10.61 7.50
N GLN A 34 -69.80 11.62 6.64
CA GLN A 34 -68.94 12.77 6.91
C GLN A 34 -69.37 13.55 8.16
N ALA A 35 -70.69 13.72 8.37
CA ALA A 35 -71.22 14.35 9.58
C ALA A 35 -70.84 13.55 10.84
N VAL A 36 -70.94 12.21 10.81
CA VAL A 36 -70.50 11.34 11.92
C VAL A 36 -69.00 11.48 12.18
N CYS A 37 -68.16 11.42 11.14
CA CYS A 37 -66.72 11.62 11.30
C CYS A 37 -66.37 12.96 11.93
N ARG A 38 -67.10 14.03 11.56
CA ARG A 38 -66.90 15.37 12.09
C ARG A 38 -67.41 15.51 13.52
N ALA A 39 -68.60 14.99 13.83
CA ALA A 39 -69.13 14.96 15.20
C ALA A 39 -68.17 14.23 16.15
N ALA A 40 -67.64 13.09 15.72
CA ALA A 40 -66.63 12.33 16.45
C ALA A 40 -65.33 13.12 16.65
N ARG A 41 -64.83 13.79 15.60
CA ARG A 41 -63.63 14.63 15.67
C ARG A 41 -63.78 15.85 16.59
N CYS A 42 -64.98 16.40 16.69
CA CYS A 42 -65.27 17.61 17.47
C CYS A 42 -65.80 17.32 18.88
N GLY A 43 -65.85 16.06 19.31
CA GLY A 43 -66.36 15.65 20.61
C GLY A 43 -67.85 15.98 20.83
N GLN A 44 -68.63 16.10 19.75
CA GLN A 44 -70.06 16.42 19.81
C GLN A 44 -70.86 15.16 20.15
N THR A 45 -70.71 14.67 21.38
CA THR A 45 -71.25 13.37 21.82
C THR A 45 -72.76 13.26 21.60
N ASP A 46 -73.55 14.30 21.87
CA ASP A 46 -75.01 14.25 21.68
C ASP A 46 -75.40 14.10 20.20
N VAL A 47 -74.72 14.84 19.32
CA VAL A 47 -74.94 14.77 17.87
C VAL A 47 -74.45 13.44 17.32
N LEU A 48 -73.31 12.94 17.81
CA LEU A 48 -72.76 11.64 17.47
C LEU A 48 -73.71 10.51 17.87
N LEU A 49 -74.24 10.57 19.10
CA LEU A 49 -75.22 9.61 19.60
C LEU A 49 -76.46 9.61 18.72
N HIS A 50 -76.99 10.79 18.38
CA HIS A 50 -78.15 10.91 17.51
C HIS A 50 -77.85 10.27 16.14
N LEU A 51 -76.77 10.67 15.47
CA LEU A 51 -76.38 10.12 14.16
C LEU A 51 -76.17 8.60 14.18
N VAL A 52 -75.62 8.03 15.25
CA VAL A 52 -75.48 6.58 15.42
C VAL A 52 -76.85 5.90 15.55
N HIS A 53 -77.80 6.47 16.30
CA HIS A 53 -79.17 5.96 16.39
C HIS A 53 -79.90 5.99 15.04
N LEU A 54 -79.52 6.92 14.16
CA LEU A 54 -80.05 7.02 12.81
C LEU A 54 -79.51 5.92 11.86
N GLY A 55 -78.65 5.03 12.35
CA GLY A 55 -78.16 3.87 11.59
C GLY A 55 -77.10 4.24 10.54
N VAL A 56 -76.38 5.34 10.72
CA VAL A 56 -75.25 5.69 9.85
C VAL A 56 -74.18 4.59 9.95
N ASP A 57 -73.70 4.12 8.81
CA ASP A 57 -72.66 3.10 8.75
C ASP A 57 -71.32 3.64 9.28
N ILE A 58 -70.94 3.18 10.47
CA ILE A 58 -69.69 3.55 11.14
C ILE A 58 -68.50 2.65 10.76
N HIS A 59 -68.70 1.67 9.87
CA HIS A 59 -67.64 0.80 9.36
C HIS A 59 -66.89 1.38 8.17
N LEU A 60 -67.40 2.48 7.61
CA LEU A 60 -66.76 3.16 6.49
C LEU A 60 -65.49 3.91 6.94
N GLU A 61 -64.62 4.16 5.97
CA GLU A 61 -63.42 4.97 6.12
C GLU A 61 -63.46 6.19 5.19
N THR A 62 -62.91 7.31 5.62
CA THR A 62 -62.66 8.45 4.72
C THR A 62 -61.53 8.12 3.72
N SER A 63 -61.31 9.00 2.73
CA SER A 63 -60.18 8.89 1.80
C SER A 63 -58.81 8.80 2.49
N ASP A 64 -58.69 9.34 3.70
CA ASP A 64 -57.48 9.30 4.53
C ASP A 64 -57.42 8.08 5.46
N ARG A 65 -58.31 7.10 5.25
CA ARG A 65 -58.46 5.91 6.08
C ARG A 65 -58.80 6.23 7.55
N ASN A 66 -59.59 7.28 7.77
CA ASN A 66 -60.13 7.60 9.08
C ASN A 66 -61.51 6.95 9.25
N THR A 67 -61.70 6.23 10.33
CA THR A 67 -63.03 5.87 10.86
C THR A 67 -63.53 6.97 11.83
N PRO A 68 -64.83 7.01 12.15
CA PRO A 68 -65.35 7.82 13.23
C PRO A 68 -64.61 7.61 14.56
N LEU A 69 -64.29 6.36 14.91
CA LEU A 69 -63.59 6.03 16.15
C LEU A 69 -62.16 6.57 16.18
N SER A 70 -61.43 6.47 15.06
CA SER A 70 -60.09 7.04 14.95
C SER A 70 -60.07 8.57 15.07
N ASN A 71 -61.12 9.24 14.59
CA ASN A 71 -61.30 10.68 14.74
C ASN A 71 -61.58 11.07 16.20
N ALA A 72 -62.50 10.38 16.89
CA ALA A 72 -62.75 10.60 18.32
C ALA A 72 -61.48 10.36 19.16
N THR A 73 -60.74 9.30 18.84
CA THR A 73 -59.47 8.97 19.51
C THR A 73 -58.39 10.03 19.26
N SER A 74 -58.39 10.65 18.07
CA SER A 74 -57.46 11.75 17.75
C SER A 74 -57.73 13.00 18.57
N ASP A 75 -58.98 13.26 18.94
CA ASP A 75 -59.35 14.35 19.85
C ASP A 75 -59.07 13.99 21.31
N GLY A 76 -59.17 12.69 21.65
CA GLY A 76 -59.04 12.18 23.02
C GLY A 76 -60.36 12.21 23.78
N ASP A 77 -61.50 12.30 23.07
CA ASP A 77 -62.83 12.26 23.69
C ASP A 77 -63.23 10.82 24.01
N ILE A 78 -62.95 10.41 25.25
CA ILE A 78 -63.33 9.10 25.79
C ILE A 78 -64.84 8.84 25.72
N THR A 79 -65.67 9.88 25.80
CA THR A 79 -67.13 9.73 25.77
C THR A 79 -67.61 9.40 24.35
N ALA A 80 -67.10 10.11 23.34
CA ALA A 80 -67.33 9.80 21.94
C ALA A 80 -66.81 8.40 21.58
N MET A 81 -65.62 8.03 22.06
CA MET A 81 -65.06 6.68 21.87
C MET A 81 -65.98 5.60 22.45
N LYS A 82 -66.44 5.75 23.70
CA LYS A 82 -67.38 4.81 24.33
C LYS A 82 -68.67 4.66 23.54
N THR A 83 -69.21 5.78 23.04
CA THR A 83 -70.44 5.78 22.23
C THR A 83 -70.27 4.98 20.95
N LEU A 84 -69.17 5.20 20.22
CA LEU A 84 -68.87 4.48 18.98
C LEU A 84 -68.54 2.99 19.22
N LEU A 85 -67.80 2.67 20.27
CA LEU A 85 -67.49 1.29 20.64
C LEU A 85 -68.75 0.51 21.07
N ALA A 86 -69.66 1.16 21.81
CA ALA A 86 -70.96 0.58 22.17
C ALA A 86 -71.85 0.34 20.93
N ALA A 87 -71.69 1.17 19.89
CA ALA A 87 -72.37 1.03 18.61
C ALA A 87 -71.75 -0.02 17.67
N GLY A 88 -70.67 -0.70 18.09
CA GLY A 88 -70.03 -1.75 17.30
C GLY A 88 -69.00 -1.24 16.28
N ALA A 89 -68.37 -0.09 16.55
CA ALA A 89 -67.28 0.41 15.70
C ALA A 89 -66.23 -0.68 15.43
N PRO A 90 -65.68 -0.76 14.20
CA PRO A 90 -64.77 -1.83 13.83
C PRO A 90 -63.49 -1.80 14.67
N PRO A 91 -63.02 -2.96 15.17
CA PRO A 91 -61.74 -3.03 15.85
C PRO A 91 -60.59 -2.78 14.86
N ASN A 92 -59.41 -2.48 15.38
CA ASN A 92 -58.16 -2.45 14.61
C ASN A 92 -58.10 -1.42 13.46
N ASP A 93 -58.83 -0.34 13.58
CA ASP A 93 -58.92 0.79 12.63
C ASP A 93 -57.78 1.83 12.73
N GLY A 94 -56.77 1.57 13.58
CA GLY A 94 -55.70 2.52 13.85
C GLY A 94 -55.93 3.45 15.05
N SER A 95 -57.10 3.38 15.71
CA SER A 95 -57.38 4.16 16.93
C SER A 95 -56.37 3.87 18.03
N LEU A 96 -55.94 2.61 18.18
CA LEU A 96 -54.99 2.23 19.22
C LEU A 96 -53.59 2.83 19.01
N GLN A 97 -53.15 2.93 17.75
CA GLN A 97 -51.92 3.63 17.35
C GLN A 97 -52.01 5.13 17.66
N ILE A 98 -53.17 5.76 17.42
CA ILE A 98 -53.41 7.17 17.73
C ILE A 98 -53.37 7.40 19.26
N ALA A 99 -54.08 6.58 20.03
CA ALA A 99 -54.10 6.66 21.49
C ALA A 99 -52.68 6.48 22.07
N ALA A 100 -51.93 5.50 21.57
CA ALA A 100 -50.55 5.25 21.98
C ALA A 100 -49.61 6.42 21.63
N ARG A 101 -49.71 7.00 20.42
CA ARG A 101 -48.93 8.19 20.02
C ARG A 101 -49.20 9.39 20.94
N ARG A 102 -50.45 9.55 21.37
CA ARG A 102 -50.91 10.65 22.25
C ARG A 102 -50.62 10.39 23.74
N LEU A 103 -50.17 9.19 24.09
CA LEU A 103 -50.02 8.73 25.48
C LEU A 103 -51.34 8.79 26.26
N ASP A 104 -52.45 8.53 25.57
CA ASP A 104 -53.78 8.45 26.15
C ASP A 104 -53.98 7.06 26.77
N ILE A 105 -53.66 6.97 28.05
CA ILE A 105 -53.69 5.73 28.85
C ILE A 105 -55.12 5.19 28.97
N ASP A 106 -56.10 6.08 29.10
CA ASP A 106 -57.51 5.73 29.27
C ASP A 106 -58.08 5.24 27.94
N GLY A 107 -57.79 5.94 26.83
CA GLY A 107 -58.12 5.51 25.49
C GLY A 107 -57.49 4.16 25.12
N VAL A 108 -56.21 3.95 25.44
CA VAL A 108 -55.55 2.63 25.26
C VAL A 108 -56.28 1.54 26.04
N SER A 109 -56.62 1.81 27.30
CA SER A 109 -57.31 0.83 28.16
C SER A 109 -58.70 0.50 27.63
N LEU A 110 -59.45 1.51 27.19
CA LEU A 110 -60.78 1.35 26.63
C LEU A 110 -60.74 0.51 25.34
N LEU A 111 -59.84 0.84 24.41
CA LEU A 111 -59.70 0.10 23.15
C LEU A 111 -59.29 -1.36 23.40
N GLN A 112 -58.39 -1.62 24.37
CA GLN A 112 -58.04 -2.98 24.78
C GLN A 112 -59.23 -3.76 25.33
N GLN A 113 -60.08 -3.13 26.16
CA GLN A 113 -61.29 -3.75 26.70
C GLN A 113 -62.30 -4.12 25.62
N HIS A 114 -62.34 -3.38 24.52
CA HIS A 114 -63.19 -3.64 23.36
C HIS A 114 -62.52 -4.51 22.28
N GLY A 115 -61.42 -5.20 22.61
CA GLY A 115 -60.84 -6.21 21.72
C GLY A 115 -59.94 -5.69 20.61
N HIS A 116 -59.48 -4.43 20.68
CA HIS A 116 -58.45 -3.95 19.76
C HIS A 116 -57.12 -4.65 20.04
N ASP A 117 -56.54 -5.25 19.01
CA ASP A 117 -55.26 -5.94 19.09
C ASP A 117 -54.11 -4.91 19.13
N THR A 118 -53.35 -4.95 20.21
CA THR A 118 -52.14 -4.13 20.41
C THR A 118 -51.04 -4.37 19.39
N GLN A 119 -51.03 -5.56 18.78
CA GLN A 119 -50.05 -5.99 17.79
C GLN A 119 -50.52 -5.81 16.36
N TRP A 120 -51.74 -5.28 16.18
CA TRP A 120 -52.31 -5.08 14.87
C TRP A 120 -51.38 -4.24 13.98
N PRO A 121 -50.91 -4.79 12.84
CA PRO A 121 -50.05 -4.06 11.91
C PRO A 121 -50.92 -3.12 11.08
N SER A 122 -51.18 -1.91 11.58
CA SER A 122 -52.02 -0.96 10.88
C SER A 122 -51.35 -0.44 9.61
N ASP A 123 -51.90 -0.76 8.44
CA ASP A 123 -51.44 -0.26 7.14
C ASP A 123 -51.36 1.27 7.09
N ARG A 124 -52.31 1.95 7.75
CA ARG A 124 -52.35 3.42 7.86
C ARG A 124 -51.09 3.98 8.51
N PHE A 125 -50.51 3.23 9.44
CA PHE A 125 -49.25 3.56 10.10
C PHE A 125 -48.09 2.73 9.53
N GLY A 126 -48.17 2.32 8.26
CA GLY A 126 -47.13 1.55 7.58
C GLY A 126 -46.82 0.23 8.29
N GLY A 127 -47.84 -0.50 8.74
CA GLY A 127 -47.70 -1.79 9.41
C GLY A 127 -47.19 -1.71 10.86
N ARG A 128 -47.12 -0.51 11.46
CA ARG A 128 -46.66 -0.35 12.85
C ARG A 128 -47.77 -0.69 13.86
N PRO A 129 -47.50 -1.57 14.84
CA PRO A 129 -48.37 -1.74 15.99
C PRO A 129 -48.33 -0.51 16.91
N ALA A 130 -49.24 -0.46 17.88
CA ALA A 130 -49.43 0.71 18.75
C ALA A 130 -48.16 1.14 19.49
N LEU A 131 -47.41 0.18 20.04
CA LEU A 131 -46.14 0.47 20.74
C LEU A 131 -45.06 1.02 19.78
N ALA A 132 -44.97 0.47 18.57
CA ALA A 132 -44.00 0.94 17.57
C ALA A 132 -44.34 2.36 17.10
N GLU A 133 -45.62 2.68 16.96
CA GLU A 133 -46.08 4.02 16.60
C GLU A 133 -45.80 5.05 17.70
N LEU A 134 -46.03 4.70 18.98
CA LEU A 134 -45.61 5.51 20.13
C LEU A 134 -44.11 5.80 20.06
N CYS A 135 -43.28 4.76 19.92
CA CYS A 135 -41.83 4.90 19.87
C CYS A 135 -41.37 5.81 18.73
N ARG A 136 -41.99 5.69 17.56
CA ARG A 136 -41.58 6.43 16.35
C ARG A 136 -42.04 7.89 16.32
N SER A 137 -43.18 8.20 16.94
CA SER A 137 -43.91 9.45 16.67
C SER A 137 -44.37 10.23 17.89
N ALA A 138 -44.35 9.66 19.10
CA ALA A 138 -44.69 10.42 20.30
C ALA A 138 -43.72 11.58 20.49
N ARG A 139 -44.24 12.74 20.86
CA ARG A 139 -43.51 14.00 21.05
C ARG A 139 -43.83 14.62 22.39
N GLY A 140 -42.82 15.21 23.00
CA GLY A 140 -42.92 15.90 24.27
C GLY A 140 -41.67 15.70 25.13
N SER A 141 -41.68 16.35 26.28
CA SER A 141 -40.56 16.36 27.23
C SER A 141 -41.07 16.59 28.65
N GLY A 142 -40.21 16.33 29.63
CA GLY A 142 -40.49 16.56 31.05
C GLY A 142 -41.01 15.32 31.79
N ALA A 143 -40.82 15.32 33.11
CA ALA A 143 -41.03 14.14 33.96
C ALA A 143 -42.47 13.58 33.91
N SER A 144 -43.48 14.45 33.87
CA SER A 144 -44.89 14.03 33.75
C SER A 144 -45.15 13.30 32.41
N TRP A 145 -44.58 13.81 31.32
CA TRP A 145 -44.70 13.19 30.00
C TRP A 145 -43.94 11.86 29.94
N GLU A 146 -42.71 11.80 30.44
CA GLU A 146 -41.93 10.57 30.55
C GLU A 146 -42.66 9.50 31.35
N LYS A 147 -43.32 9.89 32.45
CA LYS A 147 -44.12 8.95 33.24
C LYS A 147 -45.32 8.42 32.46
N ARG A 148 -45.97 9.24 31.64
CA ARG A 148 -47.02 8.77 30.73
C ARG A 148 -46.48 7.82 29.66
N VAL A 149 -45.29 8.06 29.12
CA VAL A 149 -44.61 7.12 28.23
C VAL A 149 -44.41 5.78 28.92
N GLU A 150 -43.82 5.76 30.12
CA GLU A 150 -43.62 4.53 30.90
C GLU A 150 -44.94 3.77 31.12
N ASN A 151 -45.98 4.46 31.58
CA ASN A 151 -47.27 3.84 31.88
C ASN A 151 -47.97 3.31 30.62
N THR A 152 -47.89 4.04 29.51
CA THR A 152 -48.45 3.60 28.23
C THR A 152 -47.66 2.39 27.69
N MET A 153 -46.33 2.43 27.78
CA MET A 153 -45.48 1.30 27.42
C MET A 153 -45.78 0.06 28.27
N GLU A 154 -45.96 0.17 29.59
CA GLU A 154 -46.31 -0.99 30.43
C GLU A 154 -47.66 -1.62 30.05
N LYS A 155 -48.65 -0.81 29.63
CA LYS A 155 -49.93 -1.34 29.12
C LYS A 155 -49.81 -2.05 27.77
N LEU A 156 -48.83 -1.66 26.95
CA LEU A 156 -48.57 -2.23 25.63
C LEU A 156 -47.45 -3.29 25.63
N LYS A 157 -46.70 -3.41 26.72
CA LYS A 157 -45.51 -4.26 26.89
C LYS A 157 -45.75 -5.75 26.70
N PRO A 158 -46.83 -6.38 27.21
CA PRO A 158 -46.95 -7.84 27.17
C PRO A 158 -47.04 -8.41 25.75
N LEU A 159 -47.15 -7.54 24.75
CA LEU A 159 -47.73 -7.91 23.47
C LEU A 159 -46.70 -7.83 22.35
N LEU A 160 -45.60 -7.10 22.52
CA LEU A 160 -44.58 -7.02 21.48
C LEU A 160 -43.46 -8.04 21.65
N ASP A 161 -43.43 -8.99 20.72
CA ASP A 161 -42.26 -9.85 20.47
C ASP A 161 -41.01 -8.98 20.26
N HIS A 162 -39.97 -9.21 21.06
CA HIS A 162 -38.67 -8.55 20.92
C HIS A 162 -38.06 -8.73 19.52
N ASN A 163 -38.55 -9.71 18.74
CA ASN A 163 -38.13 -9.99 17.37
C ASN A 163 -38.96 -9.27 16.31
N TRP A 164 -39.98 -8.49 16.66
CA TRP A 164 -40.71 -7.70 15.67
C TRP A 164 -39.77 -6.74 14.95
N LYS A 165 -39.82 -6.77 13.61
CA LYS A 165 -39.03 -5.92 12.73
C LYS A 165 -39.94 -5.29 11.68
N PHE A 166 -39.73 -4.00 11.44
CA PHE A 166 -40.28 -3.28 10.30
C PHE A 166 -39.11 -2.69 9.52
N ASP A 167 -39.00 -3.00 8.22
CA ASP A 167 -37.86 -2.57 7.39
C ASP A 167 -36.50 -2.91 8.04
N ASN A 168 -36.40 -4.14 8.56
CA ASN A 168 -35.26 -4.65 9.34
C ASN A 168 -34.90 -3.85 10.62
N LYS A 169 -35.79 -2.96 11.07
CA LYS A 169 -35.64 -2.15 12.28
C LYS A 169 -36.54 -2.71 13.38
N THR A 170 -35.93 -2.95 14.53
CA THR A 170 -36.65 -3.29 15.77
C THR A 170 -37.23 -2.02 16.41
N ILE A 171 -38.03 -2.17 17.47
CA ILE A 171 -38.52 -1.04 18.26
C ILE A 171 -37.41 -0.11 18.72
N LEU A 172 -36.27 -0.66 19.15
CA LEU A 172 -35.16 0.16 19.63
C LEU A 172 -34.68 1.11 18.53
N HIS A 173 -34.60 0.64 17.28
CA HIS A 173 -34.22 1.49 16.14
C HIS A 173 -35.28 2.56 15.86
N LEU A 174 -36.58 2.25 15.99
CA LEU A 174 -37.63 3.24 15.84
C LEU A 174 -37.57 4.34 16.92
N ILE A 175 -37.20 3.98 18.15
CA ILE A 175 -36.96 4.94 19.24
C ILE A 175 -35.78 5.84 18.91
N LEU A 176 -34.66 5.26 18.45
CA LEU A 176 -33.46 6.02 18.09
C LEU A 176 -33.74 7.00 16.93
N GLU A 177 -34.60 6.61 15.99
CA GLU A 177 -35.05 7.45 14.88
C GLU A 177 -36.19 8.42 15.23
N ASN A 178 -36.71 8.41 16.45
CA ASN A 178 -37.71 9.39 16.87
C ASN A 178 -37.12 10.81 16.70
N PRO A 179 -37.81 11.72 16.00
CA PRO A 179 -37.23 13.00 15.59
C PRO A 179 -36.86 13.90 16.77
N GLU A 180 -37.62 13.85 17.87
CA GLU A 180 -37.61 14.91 18.89
C GLU A 180 -37.42 14.37 20.32
N SER A 181 -38.03 13.23 20.65
CA SER A 181 -38.13 12.70 22.00
C SER A 181 -37.40 11.36 22.17
N ALA A 182 -36.38 11.08 21.36
CA ALA A 182 -35.67 9.79 21.36
C ALA A 182 -35.07 9.43 22.73
N VAL A 183 -34.40 10.39 23.40
CA VAL A 183 -33.74 10.18 24.70
C VAL A 183 -34.72 9.79 25.81
N PRO A 184 -35.80 10.55 26.09
CA PRO A 184 -36.76 10.16 27.12
C PRO A 184 -37.51 8.87 26.80
N ILE A 185 -37.86 8.63 25.53
CA ILE A 185 -38.50 7.37 25.11
C ILE A 185 -37.56 6.18 25.30
N LEU A 186 -36.29 6.32 24.95
CA LEU A 186 -35.27 5.28 25.15
C LEU A 186 -35.11 4.96 26.64
N ARG A 187 -35.03 5.98 27.50
CA ARG A 187 -34.94 5.81 28.94
C ARG A 187 -36.13 5.02 29.49
N ALA A 188 -37.34 5.41 29.11
CA ALA A 188 -38.56 4.71 29.50
C ALA A 188 -38.56 3.25 29.01
N PHE A 189 -38.21 3.03 27.74
CA PHE A 189 -38.14 1.71 27.14
C PHE A 189 -37.16 0.79 27.87
N LEU A 190 -35.94 1.25 28.15
CA LEU A 190 -34.92 0.45 28.85
C LEU A 190 -35.36 0.06 30.27
N LYS A 191 -36.04 0.97 30.96
CA LYS A 191 -36.59 0.73 32.31
C LYS A 191 -37.74 -0.28 32.29
N VAL A 192 -38.67 -0.12 31.36
CA VAL A 192 -39.86 -0.98 31.21
C VAL A 192 -39.47 -2.38 30.73
N SER A 193 -38.62 -2.47 29.71
CA SER A 193 -38.22 -3.74 29.08
C SER A 193 -37.29 -4.59 29.93
N LYS A 194 -36.57 -3.98 30.89
CA LYS A 194 -35.57 -4.66 31.74
C LYS A 194 -34.54 -5.49 30.94
N LEU A 195 -34.17 -5.00 29.76
CA LEU A 195 -33.27 -5.68 28.82
C LEU A 195 -31.91 -6.06 29.40
N ILE A 196 -31.47 -5.40 30.48
CA ILE A 196 -30.22 -5.71 31.18
C ILE A 196 -30.15 -7.17 31.66
N TYR A 197 -31.30 -7.83 31.89
CA TYR A 197 -31.35 -9.22 32.30
C TYR A 197 -31.51 -10.21 31.12
N SER A 198 -31.62 -9.72 29.88
CA SER A 198 -31.79 -10.56 28.71
C SER A 198 -30.43 -10.94 28.11
N PRO A 199 -30.05 -12.24 28.09
CA PRO A 199 -28.75 -12.66 27.57
C PRO A 199 -28.64 -12.51 26.04
N SER A 200 -29.76 -12.58 25.31
CA SER A 200 -29.81 -12.45 23.85
C SER A 200 -29.97 -11.00 23.37
N ARG A 201 -29.90 -10.02 24.29
CA ARG A 201 -30.12 -8.60 23.99
C ARG A 201 -29.23 -8.09 22.85
N ASP A 202 -27.93 -8.38 22.89
CA ASP A 202 -27.01 -7.84 21.89
C ASP A 202 -27.27 -8.40 20.48
N ASP A 203 -27.78 -9.63 20.38
CA ASP A 203 -28.07 -10.29 19.11
C ASP A 203 -29.43 -9.85 18.56
N ASN A 204 -30.45 -9.75 19.42
CA ASN A 204 -31.82 -9.40 19.03
C ASN A 204 -31.93 -7.96 18.49
N TYR A 205 -31.06 -7.06 18.95
CA TYR A 205 -31.06 -5.65 18.55
C TYR A 205 -29.94 -5.29 17.57
N LEU A 206 -29.34 -6.28 16.90
CA LEU A 206 -28.37 -6.05 15.85
C LEU A 206 -29.10 -5.62 14.56
N TYR A 207 -28.78 -4.42 14.07
CA TYR A 207 -29.29 -3.94 12.79
C TYR A 207 -28.39 -4.38 11.65
N VAL A 208 -29.00 -4.76 10.53
CA VAL A 208 -28.29 -5.13 9.31
C VAL A 208 -28.68 -4.17 8.20
N ASP A 209 -27.71 -3.48 7.60
CA ASP A 209 -27.96 -2.58 6.48
C ASP A 209 -28.09 -3.34 5.14
N ALA A 210 -28.42 -2.61 4.08
CA ALA A 210 -28.54 -3.18 2.73
C ALA A 210 -27.22 -3.77 2.17
N ARG A 211 -26.07 -3.43 2.76
CA ARG A 211 -24.75 -3.96 2.39
C ARG A 211 -24.38 -5.20 3.23
N GLY A 212 -25.23 -5.61 4.16
CA GLY A 212 -24.96 -6.70 5.09
C GLY A 212 -24.04 -6.30 6.25
N LEU A 213 -23.84 -5.01 6.50
CA LEU A 213 -23.07 -4.54 7.67
C LEU A 213 -23.93 -4.63 8.92
N HIS A 214 -23.34 -5.15 9.99
CA HIS A 214 -23.99 -5.37 11.27
C HIS A 214 -23.66 -4.23 12.22
N TYR A 215 -24.66 -3.68 12.90
CA TYR A 215 -24.55 -2.56 13.84
C TYR A 215 -25.24 -2.91 15.15
N SER A 216 -24.51 -2.85 16.26
CA SER A 216 -25.14 -2.76 17.59
C SER A 216 -25.91 -1.44 17.69
N PRO A 217 -26.86 -1.31 18.64
CA PRO A 217 -27.60 -0.05 18.82
C PRO A 217 -26.69 1.16 19.03
N THR A 218 -25.58 1.00 19.77
CA THR A 218 -24.58 2.07 19.98
C THR A 218 -23.91 2.48 18.66
N MET A 219 -23.54 1.51 17.83
CA MET A 219 -22.92 1.77 16.53
C MET A 219 -23.92 2.27 15.50
N TYR A 220 -25.19 1.89 15.61
CA TYR A 220 -26.28 2.46 14.82
C TYR A 220 -26.43 3.96 15.06
N VAL A 221 -26.44 4.39 16.34
CA VAL A 221 -26.47 5.83 16.69
C VAL A 221 -25.30 6.58 16.09
N LYS A 222 -24.09 5.99 16.16
CA LYS A 222 -22.86 6.61 15.67
C LYS A 222 -22.82 6.75 14.15
N HIS A 223 -23.20 5.69 13.41
CA HIS A 223 -22.95 5.61 11.97
C HIS A 223 -24.18 5.82 11.08
N ARG A 224 -25.40 5.58 11.59
CA ARG A 224 -26.59 5.46 10.73
C ARG A 224 -27.79 6.31 11.14
N CYS A 225 -27.89 6.65 12.43
CA CYS A 225 -29.05 7.34 12.97
C CYS A 225 -29.22 8.74 12.35
N PRO A 226 -30.34 8.99 11.64
CA PRO A 226 -30.56 10.24 10.91
C PRO A 226 -31.01 11.38 11.84
N GLY A 227 -30.66 12.62 11.49
CA GLY A 227 -31.26 13.83 12.06
C GLY A 227 -31.07 14.00 13.57
N LYS A 228 -29.93 13.55 14.12
CA LYS A 228 -29.56 13.71 15.54
C LYS A 228 -28.32 14.57 15.67
N SER A 229 -28.34 15.50 16.61
CA SER A 229 -27.16 16.28 17.00
C SER A 229 -26.13 15.40 17.72
N ASP A 230 -24.86 15.83 17.75
CA ASP A 230 -23.80 15.05 18.42
C ASP A 230 -24.02 14.96 19.94
N ALA A 231 -24.64 15.99 20.53
CA ALA A 231 -25.05 15.99 21.93
C ALA A 231 -26.12 14.93 22.21
N GLU A 232 -27.16 14.85 21.37
CA GLU A 232 -28.20 13.81 21.50
C GLU A 232 -27.63 12.41 21.26
N LYS A 233 -26.78 12.23 20.25
CA LYS A 233 -26.12 10.95 19.98
C LYS A 233 -25.32 10.48 21.19
N SER A 234 -24.58 11.38 21.84
CA SER A 234 -23.82 11.07 23.04
C SER A 234 -24.73 10.61 24.18
N GLN A 235 -25.83 11.33 24.44
CA GLN A 235 -26.82 10.93 25.46
C GLN A 235 -27.47 9.57 25.17
N LEU A 236 -27.81 9.29 23.91
CA LEU A 236 -28.38 8.00 23.49
C LEU A 236 -27.37 6.87 23.69
N ILE A 237 -26.10 7.08 23.30
CA ILE A 237 -25.04 6.10 23.50
C ILE A 237 -24.80 5.83 24.99
N ASP A 238 -24.80 6.86 25.84
CA ASP A 238 -24.63 6.72 27.28
C ASP A 238 -25.76 5.89 27.91
N LEU A 239 -27.01 6.13 27.49
CA LEU A 239 -28.15 5.32 27.91
C LEU A 239 -28.01 3.85 27.49
N LEU A 240 -27.64 3.58 26.24
CA LEU A 240 -27.42 2.22 25.74
C LEU A 240 -26.28 1.52 26.48
N LYS A 241 -25.19 2.24 26.78
CA LYS A 241 -24.06 1.71 27.56
C LYS A 241 -24.46 1.45 29.02
N SER A 242 -25.28 2.30 29.63
CA SER A 242 -25.83 2.05 30.97
C SER A 242 -26.70 0.78 31.01
N ALA A 243 -27.34 0.45 29.89
CA ALA A 243 -28.07 -0.80 29.69
C ALA A 243 -27.17 -1.96 29.24
N GLN A 244 -25.85 -1.79 29.30
CA GLN A 244 -24.77 -2.74 29.00
C GLN A 244 -24.70 -3.25 27.55
N PHE A 245 -25.29 -2.55 26.57
CA PHE A 245 -25.10 -2.91 25.16
C PHE A 245 -23.63 -2.86 24.75
N ARG A 246 -23.16 -3.91 24.08
CA ARG A 246 -21.78 -3.99 23.58
C ARG A 246 -21.67 -3.34 22.21
N ASP A 247 -20.55 -2.65 21.97
CA ASP A 247 -20.24 -2.10 20.65
C ASP A 247 -19.93 -3.25 19.69
N ARG A 248 -20.71 -3.35 18.62
CA ARG A 248 -20.50 -4.31 17.52
C ARG A 248 -20.71 -3.59 16.20
N TYR A 249 -19.70 -3.63 15.35
CA TYR A 249 -19.73 -3.08 14.00
C TYR A 249 -18.81 -3.91 13.12
N TYR A 250 -19.38 -4.73 12.24
CA TYR A 250 -18.59 -5.66 11.44
C TYR A 250 -19.33 -6.09 10.17
N ASN A 251 -18.57 -6.70 9.26
CA ASN A 251 -19.09 -7.32 8.04
C ASN A 251 -18.92 -8.84 8.13
N PRO A 252 -19.99 -9.65 8.18
CA PRO A 252 -19.84 -11.10 8.23
C PRO A 252 -19.40 -11.72 6.90
N GLY A 253 -19.70 -11.08 5.76
CA GLY A 253 -19.55 -11.66 4.43
C GLY A 253 -18.43 -11.07 3.58
N GLY A 254 -17.57 -10.22 4.14
CA GLY A 254 -16.55 -9.55 3.34
C GLY A 254 -15.54 -8.73 4.14
N LYS A 255 -14.87 -7.80 3.46
CA LYS A 255 -13.86 -6.92 4.07
C LYS A 255 -14.49 -6.15 5.23
N GLN A 256 -13.79 -6.16 6.38
CA GLN A 256 -14.23 -5.44 7.56
C GLN A 256 -14.21 -3.92 7.32
N PRO A 257 -15.23 -3.18 7.78
CA PRO A 257 -15.28 -1.73 7.67
C PRO A 257 -14.21 -1.07 8.54
N GLU A 258 -13.85 0.17 8.24
CA GLU A 258 -12.93 0.93 9.08
C GLU A 258 -13.53 1.17 10.47
N GLY A 259 -12.73 0.95 11.52
CA GLY A 259 -13.19 1.04 12.91
C GLY A 259 -14.16 -0.08 13.32
N TYR A 260 -14.11 -1.23 12.64
CA TYR A 260 -14.87 -2.42 13.07
C TYR A 260 -14.56 -2.79 14.53
N THR A 261 -15.55 -3.34 15.22
CA THR A 261 -15.43 -3.74 16.63
C THR A 261 -16.43 -4.84 16.98
N GLY A 262 -16.17 -5.59 18.05
CA GLY A 262 -17.09 -6.62 18.56
C GLY A 262 -17.38 -7.74 17.56
N LEU A 263 -16.35 -8.22 16.84
CA LEU A 263 -16.46 -9.36 15.95
C LEU A 263 -16.92 -10.62 16.71
N PRO A 264 -17.82 -11.43 16.13
CA PRO A 264 -18.03 -12.80 16.56
C PRO A 264 -16.71 -13.59 16.57
N GLU A 265 -16.56 -14.52 17.51
CA GLU A 265 -15.31 -15.25 17.75
C GLU A 265 -14.73 -15.90 16.50
N ALA A 266 -15.58 -16.57 15.71
CA ALA A 266 -15.17 -17.22 14.46
C ALA A 266 -14.62 -16.20 13.42
N LEU A 267 -15.22 -15.02 13.32
CA LEU A 267 -14.74 -13.97 12.41
C LEU A 267 -13.47 -13.31 12.94
N GLN A 268 -13.36 -13.15 14.26
CA GLN A 268 -12.16 -12.63 14.90
C GLN A 268 -10.96 -13.54 14.61
N GLN A 269 -11.11 -14.86 14.77
CA GLN A 269 -10.08 -15.85 14.45
C GLN A 269 -9.64 -15.76 12.99
N ALA A 270 -10.59 -15.74 12.04
CA ALA A 270 -10.28 -15.64 10.62
C ALA A 270 -9.50 -14.34 10.26
N VAL A 271 -9.90 -13.20 10.84
CA VAL A 271 -9.20 -11.93 10.64
C VAL A 271 -7.79 -11.94 11.24
N ASP A 272 -7.63 -12.54 12.42
CA ASP A 272 -6.33 -12.64 13.08
C ASP A 272 -5.40 -13.61 12.35
N GLU A 273 -5.92 -14.73 11.83
CA GLU A 273 -5.19 -15.66 10.96
C GLU A 273 -4.72 -14.99 9.67
N GLU A 274 -5.60 -14.24 9.00
CA GLU A 274 -5.24 -13.49 7.80
C GLU A 274 -4.16 -12.43 8.10
N ARG A 275 -4.28 -11.72 9.22
CA ARG A 275 -3.28 -10.76 9.67
C ARG A 275 -1.94 -11.44 9.95
N GLN A 276 -1.94 -12.58 10.63
CA GLN A 276 -0.72 -13.34 10.90
C GLN A 276 -0.09 -13.88 9.62
N ALA A 277 -0.90 -14.36 8.67
CA ALA A 277 -0.42 -14.82 7.37
C ALA A 277 0.26 -13.68 6.60
N ARG A 278 -0.34 -12.49 6.57
CA ARG A 278 0.26 -11.29 5.95
C ARG A 278 1.59 -10.91 6.60
N LEU A 279 1.65 -10.90 7.93
CA LEU A 279 2.89 -10.61 8.66
C LEU A 279 3.98 -11.66 8.40
N LYS A 280 3.62 -12.95 8.34
CA LYS A 280 4.56 -14.02 7.99
C LYS A 280 5.08 -13.85 6.57
N GLN A 281 4.19 -13.58 5.62
CA GLN A 281 4.55 -13.32 4.23
C GLN A 281 5.48 -12.11 4.11
N GLU A 282 5.19 -11.02 4.81
CA GLU A 282 6.05 -9.82 4.84
C GLU A 282 7.43 -10.13 5.45
N GLN A 283 7.49 -10.93 6.52
CA GLN A 283 8.75 -11.39 7.11
C GLN A 283 9.54 -12.31 6.17
N GLU A 284 8.86 -13.18 5.41
CA GLU A 284 9.49 -14.05 4.42
C GLU A 284 10.06 -13.24 3.25
N ILE A 285 9.31 -12.25 2.75
CA ILE A 285 9.79 -11.31 1.73
C ILE A 285 11.03 -10.58 2.24
N ARG A 286 10.99 -10.04 3.46
CA ARG A 286 12.12 -9.35 4.08
C ARG A 286 13.35 -10.26 4.21
N ARG A 287 13.18 -11.51 4.64
CA ARG A 287 14.27 -12.50 4.71
C ARG A 287 14.82 -12.85 3.33
N ALA A 288 13.95 -13.00 2.33
CA ALA A 288 14.34 -13.28 0.96
C ALA A 288 15.16 -12.12 0.37
N GLU A 289 14.75 -10.87 0.64
CA GLU A 289 15.49 -9.68 0.26
C GLU A 289 16.86 -9.60 0.96
N GLU A 290 16.93 -9.89 2.27
CA GLU A 290 18.18 -9.96 3.03
C GLU A 290 19.14 -11.00 2.45
N MET A 291 18.65 -12.21 2.15
CA MET A 291 19.44 -13.28 1.53
C MET A 291 19.91 -12.90 0.11
N ALA A 292 19.03 -12.29 -0.69
CA ALA A 292 19.38 -11.84 -2.03
C ALA A 292 20.48 -10.76 -1.99
N ASN A 293 20.38 -9.82 -1.04
CA ASN A 293 21.40 -8.79 -0.85
C ASN A 293 22.73 -9.40 -0.38
N ALA A 294 22.71 -10.35 0.57
CA ALA A 294 23.91 -11.06 0.99
C ALA A 294 24.57 -11.81 -0.18
N GLN A 295 23.79 -12.49 -1.02
CA GLN A 295 24.29 -13.18 -2.21
C GLN A 295 24.91 -12.21 -3.22
N ARG A 296 24.29 -11.05 -3.45
CA ARG A 296 24.88 -10.00 -4.31
C ARG A 296 26.23 -9.53 -3.78
N SER A 297 26.34 -9.27 -2.49
CA SER A 297 27.62 -8.87 -1.87
C SER A 297 28.69 -9.95 -1.96
N ILE A 298 28.34 -11.23 -1.82
CA ILE A 298 29.27 -12.35 -2.02
C ILE A 298 29.73 -12.39 -3.48
N ASN A 299 28.81 -12.28 -4.43
CA ASN A 299 29.12 -12.29 -5.86
C ASN A 299 30.01 -11.11 -6.24
N GLU A 300 29.74 -9.90 -5.72
CA GLU A 300 30.58 -8.71 -5.93
C GLU A 300 32.01 -8.93 -5.41
N ARG A 301 32.17 -9.46 -4.19
CA ARG A 301 33.50 -9.78 -3.64
C ARG A 301 34.22 -10.84 -4.47
N SER A 302 33.51 -11.88 -4.89
CA SER A 302 34.06 -12.95 -5.74
C SER A 302 34.51 -12.41 -7.10
N ASN A 303 33.69 -11.57 -7.73
CA ASN A 303 34.01 -10.91 -9.00
C ASN A 303 35.22 -10.00 -8.84
N GLN A 304 35.29 -9.22 -7.74
CA GLN A 304 36.43 -8.34 -7.46
C GLN A 304 37.72 -9.13 -7.23
N ALA A 305 37.67 -10.22 -6.47
CA ALA A 305 38.83 -11.10 -6.28
C ALA A 305 39.29 -11.73 -7.60
N THR A 306 38.35 -12.14 -8.45
CA THR A 306 38.64 -12.69 -9.79
C THR A 306 39.32 -11.64 -10.67
N LEU A 307 38.80 -10.40 -10.70
CA LEU A 307 39.41 -9.28 -11.44
C LEU A 307 40.83 -8.96 -10.93
N GLN A 308 41.04 -8.96 -9.61
CA GLN A 308 42.37 -8.76 -9.02
C GLN A 308 43.35 -9.86 -9.43
N MET A 309 42.91 -11.12 -9.43
CA MET A 309 43.72 -12.26 -9.87
C MET A 309 44.06 -12.18 -11.37
N ILE A 310 43.09 -11.83 -12.23
CA ILE A 310 43.33 -11.63 -13.66
C ILE A 310 44.36 -10.51 -13.86
N ASN A 311 44.21 -9.40 -13.14
CA ASN A 311 45.12 -8.27 -13.25
C ASN A 311 46.54 -8.60 -12.75
N SER A 312 46.65 -9.35 -11.64
CA SER A 312 47.96 -9.78 -11.11
C SER A 312 48.66 -10.79 -12.02
N GLN A 313 47.91 -11.71 -12.63
CA GLN A 313 48.42 -12.62 -13.65
C GLN A 313 48.87 -11.87 -14.91
N ALA A 314 48.09 -10.89 -15.36
CA ALA A 314 48.45 -10.05 -16.50
C ALA A 314 49.74 -9.24 -16.22
N SER A 315 49.87 -8.66 -15.02
CA SER A 315 51.10 -7.94 -14.64
C SER A 315 52.31 -8.88 -14.53
N ALA A 316 52.14 -10.08 -13.97
CA ALA A 316 53.21 -11.06 -13.86
C ALA A 316 53.66 -11.57 -15.24
N ARG A 317 52.72 -11.79 -16.17
CA ARG A 317 53.01 -12.13 -17.58
C ARG A 317 53.82 -11.02 -18.24
N LEU A 318 53.37 -9.77 -18.13
CA LEU A 318 54.07 -8.61 -18.68
C LEU A 318 55.50 -8.49 -18.10
N GLU A 319 55.68 -8.74 -16.80
CA GLU A 319 57.00 -8.69 -16.17
C GLU A 319 57.90 -9.84 -16.63
N ASN A 320 57.35 -11.06 -16.80
CA ASN A 320 58.10 -12.19 -17.32
C ASN A 320 58.51 -11.97 -18.79
N ASP A 321 57.60 -11.43 -19.61
CA ASP A 321 57.90 -11.06 -21.00
C ASP A 321 59.01 -10.00 -21.04
N LYS A 322 58.96 -8.98 -20.18
CA LYS A 322 60.05 -8.00 -20.01
C LYS A 322 61.37 -8.66 -19.64
N ARG A 323 61.37 -9.55 -18.64
CA ARG A 323 62.58 -10.29 -18.22
C ARG A 323 63.13 -11.14 -19.36
N HIS A 324 62.26 -11.78 -20.13
CA HIS A 324 62.63 -12.58 -21.29
C HIS A 324 63.26 -11.71 -22.38
N THR A 325 62.65 -10.56 -22.71
CA THR A 325 63.22 -9.61 -23.67
C THR A 325 64.57 -9.06 -23.19
N ASP A 326 64.71 -8.73 -21.90
CA ASP A 326 65.97 -8.25 -21.32
C ASP A 326 67.05 -9.33 -21.32
N TRP A 327 66.68 -10.58 -21.10
CA TRP A 327 67.59 -11.71 -21.22
C TRP A 327 68.05 -11.89 -22.67
N GLN A 328 67.13 -11.86 -23.63
CA GLN A 328 67.47 -11.94 -25.07
C GLN A 328 68.40 -10.81 -25.49
N ASN A 329 68.10 -9.56 -25.10
CA ASN A 329 68.94 -8.41 -25.38
C ASN A 329 70.34 -8.56 -24.77
N ARG A 330 70.45 -9.07 -23.54
CA ARG A 330 71.74 -9.36 -22.90
C ARG A 330 72.52 -10.46 -23.63
N GLN A 331 71.86 -11.52 -24.07
CA GLN A 331 72.51 -12.57 -24.86
C GLN A 331 73.03 -12.02 -26.19
N ALA A 332 72.23 -11.22 -26.90
CA ALA A 332 72.65 -10.56 -28.13
C ALA A 332 73.85 -9.62 -27.92
N ALA A 333 73.86 -8.84 -26.83
CA ALA A 333 74.98 -7.97 -26.47
C ALA A 333 76.26 -8.75 -26.16
N LEU A 334 76.16 -9.87 -25.43
CA LEU A 334 77.30 -10.75 -25.16
C LEU A 334 77.84 -11.39 -26.45
N GLN A 335 76.96 -11.76 -27.39
CA GLN A 335 77.37 -12.28 -28.69
C GLN A 335 78.11 -11.21 -29.50
N GLN A 336 77.58 -9.99 -29.58
CA GLN A 336 78.28 -8.87 -30.21
C GLN A 336 79.64 -8.60 -29.56
N GLN A 337 79.73 -8.66 -28.23
CA GLN A 337 81.00 -8.48 -27.54
C GLN A 337 82.01 -9.59 -27.90
N ARG A 338 81.56 -10.85 -28.00
CA ARG A 338 82.41 -11.96 -28.47
C ARG A 338 82.87 -11.76 -29.91
N GLU A 339 81.98 -11.31 -30.78
CA GLU A 339 82.31 -10.97 -32.17
C GLU A 339 83.38 -9.86 -32.21
N VAL A 340 83.17 -8.75 -31.49
CA VAL A 340 84.16 -7.66 -31.40
C VAL A 340 85.51 -8.15 -30.88
N VAL A 341 85.53 -8.94 -29.80
CA VAL A 341 86.78 -9.52 -29.26
C VAL A 341 87.45 -10.43 -30.28
N HIS A 342 86.68 -11.25 -31.00
CA HIS A 342 87.21 -12.10 -32.07
C HIS A 342 87.84 -11.27 -33.19
N THR A 343 87.17 -10.20 -33.65
CA THR A 343 87.68 -9.30 -34.69
C THR A 343 88.96 -8.57 -34.25
N VAL A 344 89.01 -8.10 -32.99
CA VAL A 344 90.21 -7.46 -32.43
C VAL A 344 91.36 -8.46 -32.34
N ASN A 345 91.11 -9.69 -31.90
CA ASN A 345 92.14 -10.73 -31.83
C ASN A 345 92.66 -11.12 -33.22
N MET A 346 91.78 -11.20 -34.23
CA MET A 346 92.17 -11.36 -35.63
C MET A 346 93.07 -10.22 -36.09
N GLY A 347 92.67 -8.96 -35.82
CA GLY A 347 93.48 -7.79 -36.13
C GLY A 347 94.86 -7.82 -35.46
N ILE A 348 94.95 -8.17 -34.16
CA ILE A 348 96.23 -8.32 -33.45
C ILE A 348 97.10 -9.41 -34.10
N ALA A 349 96.51 -10.52 -34.53
CA ALA A 349 97.22 -11.58 -35.23
C ALA A 349 97.80 -11.09 -36.57
N ASP A 350 97.01 -10.34 -37.34
CA ASP A 350 97.46 -9.73 -38.60
C ASP A 350 98.63 -8.75 -38.37
N THR A 351 98.56 -7.90 -37.34
CA THR A 351 99.65 -6.98 -37.00
C THR A 351 100.92 -7.73 -36.60
N ARG A 352 100.81 -8.85 -35.86
CA ARG A 352 101.97 -9.70 -35.52
C ARG A 352 102.64 -10.28 -36.76
N VAL A 353 101.85 -10.74 -37.74
CA VAL A 353 102.38 -11.24 -39.03
C VAL A 353 103.09 -10.11 -39.78
N MET A 354 102.54 -8.89 -39.77
CA MET A 354 103.15 -7.74 -40.44
C MET A 354 104.48 -7.32 -39.81
N ILE A 355 104.56 -7.29 -38.47
CA ILE A 355 105.80 -7.01 -37.74
C ILE A 355 106.86 -8.07 -38.04
N ALA A 356 106.49 -9.36 -38.04
CA ALA A 356 107.41 -10.45 -38.37
C ALA A 356 107.97 -10.33 -39.80
N LYS A 357 107.13 -9.95 -40.78
CA LYS A 357 107.58 -9.63 -42.14
C LYS A 357 108.57 -8.46 -42.17
N GLY A 358 108.29 -7.39 -41.41
CA GLY A 358 109.18 -6.24 -41.31
C GLY A 358 110.55 -6.60 -40.73
N MET A 359 110.60 -7.41 -39.67
CA MET A 359 111.85 -7.88 -39.07
C MET A 359 112.68 -8.72 -40.04
N PHE A 360 112.04 -9.63 -40.78
CA PHE A 360 112.72 -10.44 -41.81
C PHE A 360 113.33 -9.58 -42.93
N GLN A 361 112.67 -8.49 -43.31
CA GLN A 361 113.17 -7.57 -44.32
C GLN A 361 114.42 -6.79 -43.84
N VAL A 362 114.45 -6.40 -42.57
CA VAL A 362 115.62 -5.75 -41.96
C VAL A 362 116.81 -6.70 -41.94
N GLU A 363 116.60 -7.96 -41.51
CA GLU A 363 117.65 -8.98 -41.46
C GLU A 363 118.22 -9.28 -42.86
N GLN A 364 117.39 -9.30 -43.90
CA GLN A 364 117.89 -9.42 -45.29
C GLN A 364 118.74 -8.21 -45.72
N ASN A 365 118.36 -7.00 -45.32
CA ASN A 365 119.12 -5.80 -45.69
C ASN A 365 120.49 -5.77 -45.01
N ASP A 366 120.60 -6.23 -43.76
CA ASP A 366 121.88 -6.32 -43.05
C ASP A 366 122.83 -7.33 -43.73
N ILE A 367 122.32 -8.50 -44.13
CA ILE A 367 123.10 -9.52 -44.87
C ILE A 367 123.60 -8.97 -46.22
N LEU A 368 122.78 -8.16 -46.91
CA LEU A 368 123.18 -7.53 -48.17
C LEU A 368 124.25 -6.45 -47.95
N ALA A 369 124.16 -5.67 -46.86
CA ALA A 369 125.15 -4.66 -46.52
C ALA A 369 126.52 -5.29 -46.19
N GLU A 370 126.53 -6.41 -45.46
CA GLU A 370 127.76 -7.13 -45.09
C GLU A 370 128.50 -7.69 -46.32
N ARG A 371 127.76 -8.24 -47.28
CA ARG A 371 128.33 -8.72 -48.56
C ARG A 371 128.91 -7.59 -49.42
N ALA A 372 128.29 -6.41 -49.40
CA ALA A 372 128.79 -5.26 -50.13
C ALA A 372 130.13 -4.75 -49.55
N TYR A 373 130.25 -4.78 -48.22
CA TYR A 373 131.48 -4.40 -47.52
C TYR A 373 132.66 -5.33 -47.85
N ASP A 374 132.44 -6.65 -47.82
CA ASP A 374 133.46 -7.65 -48.15
C ASP A 374 133.97 -7.58 -49.60
N ALA A 375 133.09 -7.23 -50.54
CA ALA A 375 133.47 -7.05 -51.94
C ALA A 375 134.43 -5.86 -52.12
N GLN A 376 134.24 -4.80 -51.34
CA GLN A 376 135.04 -3.57 -51.42
C GLN A 376 136.47 -3.80 -50.89
N VAL A 377 136.62 -4.56 -49.80
CA VAL A 377 137.91 -4.91 -49.21
C VAL A 377 138.77 -5.74 -50.18
N LYS A 378 138.18 -6.72 -50.88
CA LYS A 378 138.90 -7.54 -51.87
C LYS A 378 139.40 -6.73 -53.07
N SER A 379 138.61 -5.76 -53.53
CA SER A 379 139.00 -4.85 -54.62
C SER A 379 140.21 -3.99 -54.23
N THR A 380 140.26 -3.49 -53.00
CA THR A 380 141.39 -2.66 -52.55
C THR A 380 142.69 -3.44 -52.41
N GLN A 381 142.62 -4.70 -51.99
CA GLN A 381 143.80 -5.56 -51.83
C GLN A 381 144.46 -5.88 -53.19
N PHE A 382 143.65 -6.15 -54.21
CA PHE A 382 144.13 -6.47 -55.56
C PHE A 382 144.94 -5.33 -56.21
N ASN A 383 144.50 -4.08 -56.00
CA ASN A 383 145.20 -2.90 -56.56
C ASN A 383 146.57 -2.65 -55.92
N LEU A 384 146.74 -3.01 -54.63
CA LEU A 384 147.99 -2.82 -53.92
C LEU A 384 149.09 -3.78 -54.39
N ASP A 385 148.70 -5.03 -54.71
CA ASP A 385 149.63 -6.06 -55.19
C ASP A 385 150.11 -5.78 -56.63
N ALA A 386 149.26 -5.17 -57.47
CA ALA A 386 149.62 -4.75 -58.82
C ALA A 386 150.72 -3.66 -58.83
N GLN A 387 150.67 -2.70 -57.91
CA GLN A 387 151.69 -1.63 -57.80
C GLN A 387 153.06 -2.16 -57.36
N ARG A 388 153.10 -3.17 -56.47
CA ARG A 388 154.35 -3.78 -56.01
C ARG A 388 155.08 -4.55 -57.11
N ALA A 389 154.34 -5.14 -58.05
CA ALA A 389 154.92 -5.86 -59.19
C ALA A 389 155.59 -4.91 -60.19
N GLN A 390 155.00 -3.74 -60.43
CA GLN A 390 155.53 -2.73 -61.36
C GLN A 390 156.86 -2.13 -60.88
N HIS A 391 156.95 -1.83 -59.58
CA HIS A 391 158.17 -1.24 -59.01
C HIS A 391 159.38 -2.21 -59.04
N LYS A 392 159.11 -3.53 -59.03
CA LYS A 392 160.16 -4.57 -59.08
C LYS A 392 160.79 -4.71 -60.47
N GLN A 393 160.06 -4.38 -61.54
CA GLN A 393 160.56 -4.42 -62.92
C GLN A 393 161.47 -3.23 -63.26
N GLU A 394 161.22 -2.04 -62.70
CA GLU A 394 162.05 -0.85 -62.97
C GLU A 394 163.45 -0.94 -62.36
N LEU A 395 163.58 -1.54 -61.18
CA LEU A 395 164.88 -1.73 -60.51
C LEU A 395 165.81 -2.69 -61.28
N GLN A 396 165.24 -3.67 -62.01
CA GLN A 396 165.99 -4.68 -62.75
C GLN A 396 166.52 -4.18 -64.11
N TYR A 397 165.94 -3.10 -64.64
CA TYR A 397 166.39 -2.46 -65.89
C TYR A 397 167.59 -1.52 -65.65
N MET A 398 167.67 -0.90 -64.48
CA MET A 398 168.74 0.06 -64.13
C MET A 398 170.07 -0.62 -63.77
N GLU A 399 170.07 -1.87 -63.30
CA GLU A 399 171.29 -2.61 -62.95
C GLU A 399 172.05 -3.18 -64.17
N ASN A 400 171.37 -3.41 -65.31
CA ASN A 400 172.00 -4.01 -66.50
C ASN A 400 172.75 -3.01 -67.40
N VAL A 401 172.58 -1.70 -67.21
CA VAL A 401 173.23 -0.66 -68.04
C VAL A 401 174.66 -0.32 -67.57
N ALA A 402 175.08 -0.79 -66.38
CA ALA A 402 176.35 -0.42 -65.76
C ALA A 402 177.53 -1.41 -66.01
N ALA A 403 177.35 -2.53 -66.73
CA ALA A 403 178.30 -3.66 -66.67
C ALA A 403 179.02 -4.13 -67.96
N LEU A 404 178.90 -3.47 -69.12
CA LEU A 404 179.69 -3.80 -70.33
C LEU A 404 179.97 -2.51 -71.12
N GLY A 405 181.18 -2.01 -71.34
CA GLY A 405 182.49 -2.65 -71.38
C GLY A 405 183.22 -2.14 -72.62
N SER A 406 184.23 -1.31 -72.42
CA SER A 406 185.21 -0.84 -73.39
C SER A 406 185.89 -1.97 -74.19
N GLY A 407 185.99 -1.80 -75.52
CA GLY A 407 187.20 -2.15 -76.29
C GLY A 407 187.08 -3.20 -77.41
N SER A 408 187.04 -2.75 -78.68
CA SER A 408 187.95 -3.21 -79.75
C SER A 408 187.81 -2.39 -81.05
N ARG A 409 188.97 -1.93 -81.55
CA ARG A 409 189.23 -1.28 -82.85
C ARG A 409 189.06 -2.25 -84.02
N VAL A 410 188.49 -1.81 -85.15
CA VAL A 410 188.96 -2.12 -86.53
C VAL A 410 188.56 -0.98 -87.49
N LYS A 411 189.49 -0.60 -88.39
CA LYS A 411 189.35 0.34 -89.52
C LYS A 411 188.83 -0.37 -90.78
N TYR A 412 187.99 0.30 -91.56
CA TYR A 412 187.86 0.27 -93.05
C TYR A 412 187.19 1.62 -93.43
N ILE A 413 187.91 2.66 -93.85
CA ILE A 413 188.27 3.09 -95.22
C ILE A 413 187.08 3.11 -96.18
N GLY A 414 186.67 4.33 -96.53
CA GLY A 414 185.54 4.72 -97.36
C GLY A 414 185.06 6.10 -96.91
#